data_AF-A0A535LWF1-F1
#
_entry.id   AF-A0A535LWF1-F1
#
_cell.length_a   1.000
_cell.length_b   1.000
_cell.length_c   1.000
_cell.angle_alpha   90.00
_cell.angle_beta   90.00
_cell.angle_gamma   90.00
#
_symmetry.space_group_name_H-M   'P 1'
#
loop_
_entity.id
_entity.type
_entity.pdbx_description
1 polymer ?
#
loop_
_entity_poly.entity_id
_entity_poly.type
_entity_poly.pdbx_seq_one_letter_code
_entity_poly.pdbx_strand_id
1 'polypeptide(L)' 'MLRARDEALLALLIYAGLRVQEACDLQLRDLDVGSGTVTVRSGKAGKARRVPLHSYAERMLRRYVGLAQFR' A
#
# COMPACT_ATOMS: atom_id res chain seq x y z
N MET A 1 16.46 -7.75 -0.56
CA MET A 1 15.04 -8.16 -0.70
C MET A 1 14.22 -7.94 0.58
N LEU A 2 14.68 -8.30 1.79
CA LEU A 2 13.91 -8.00 3.03
C LEU A 2 13.72 -6.49 3.33
N ARG A 3 14.79 -5.68 3.17
CA ARG A 3 14.70 -4.23 3.49
C ARG A 3 13.61 -3.49 2.73
N ALA A 4 13.44 -3.77 1.43
CA ALA A 4 12.42 -3.10 0.61
C ALA A 4 11.00 -3.47 1.05
N ARG A 5 10.78 -4.73 1.46
CA ARG A 5 9.51 -5.17 2.05
C ARG A 5 9.20 -4.41 3.32
N ASP A 6 10.15 -4.33 4.23
CA ASP A 6 9.95 -3.71 5.55
C ASP A 6 9.74 -2.19 5.41
N GLU A 7 10.50 -1.54 4.51
CA GLU A 7 10.30 -0.13 4.14
C GLU A 7 8.88 0.11 3.57
N ALA A 8 8.42 -0.75 2.67
CA ALA A 8 7.08 -0.65 2.08
C ALA A 8 5.98 -0.87 3.13
N LEU A 9 6.14 -1.86 4.01
CA LEU A 9 5.21 -2.14 5.09
C LEU A 9 5.12 -0.96 6.06
N LEU A 10 6.26 -0.44 6.53
CA LEU A 10 6.30 0.73 7.40
C LEU A 10 5.67 1.95 6.74
N ALA A 11 5.90 2.16 5.46
CA ALA A 11 5.33 3.28 4.74
C ALA A 11 3.80 3.19 4.62
N LEU A 12 3.23 2.00 4.44
CA LEU A 12 1.77 1.78 4.47
C LEU A 12 1.17 2.08 5.85
N LEU A 13 1.86 1.67 6.93
CA LEU A 13 1.40 1.92 8.29
C LEU A 13 1.46 3.42 8.65
N ILE A 14 2.57 4.09 8.32
CA ILE A 14 2.83 5.47 8.74
C ILE A 14 2.11 6.48 7.84
N TYR A 15 2.24 6.34 6.51
CA TYR A 15 1.77 7.36 5.58
C TYR A 15 0.37 7.09 5.02
N ALA A 16 -0.07 5.83 4.97
CA ALA A 16 -1.42 5.47 4.53
C ALA A 16 -2.36 5.12 5.71
N GLY A 17 -1.83 5.04 6.94
CA GLY A 17 -2.64 4.77 8.13
C GLY A 17 -3.34 3.42 8.10
N LEU A 18 -2.79 2.44 7.36
CA LEU A 18 -3.31 1.08 7.39
C LEU A 18 -3.05 0.46 8.75
N ARG A 19 -3.99 -0.35 9.22
CA ARG A 19 -3.76 -1.23 10.37
C ARG A 19 -2.88 -2.39 9.95
N VAL A 20 -2.22 -3.01 10.93
CA VAL A 20 -1.33 -4.16 10.70
C VAL A 20 -2.00 -5.25 9.86
N GLN A 21 -3.21 -5.68 10.23
CA GLN A 21 -3.94 -6.70 9.46
C GLN A 21 -4.34 -6.21 8.06
N GLU A 22 -4.77 -4.95 7.92
CA GLU A 22 -5.10 -4.39 6.60
C GLU A 22 -3.88 -4.37 5.66
N ALA A 23 -2.68 -4.11 6.19
CA ALA A 23 -1.44 -4.15 5.43
C ALA A 23 -1.00 -5.59 5.09
N CYS A 24 -1.20 -6.55 6.01
CA CYS A 24 -0.92 -7.97 5.79
C CYS A 24 -1.86 -8.61 4.74
N ASP A 25 -3.13 -8.20 4.73
CA ASP A 25 -4.16 -8.73 3.83
C ASP A 25 -4.12 -8.08 2.43
N LEU A 26 -3.23 -7.11 2.22
CA LEU A 26 -3.15 -6.36 0.99
C LEU A 26 -2.65 -7.23 -0.17
N GLN A 27 -3.33 -7.15 -1.30
CA GLN A 27 -2.94 -7.88 -2.51
C GLN A 27 -2.64 -6.91 -3.66
N LEU A 28 -1.86 -7.35 -4.66
CA LEU A 28 -1.45 -6.47 -5.77
C LEU A 28 -2.65 -5.85 -6.51
N ARG A 29 -3.77 -6.58 -6.59
CA ARG A 29 -5.01 -6.07 -7.21
C ARG A 29 -5.70 -4.95 -6.43
N ASP A 30 -5.32 -4.76 -5.17
CA ASP A 30 -5.87 -3.70 -4.32
C ASP A 30 -5.13 -2.37 -4.56
N LEU A 31 -4.05 -2.38 -5.35
CA LEU A 31 -3.26 -1.20 -5.71
C LEU A 31 -3.72 -0.64 -7.05
N ASP A 32 -4.28 0.58 -7.03
CA ASP A 32 -4.53 1.37 -8.22
C ASP A 32 -3.39 2.36 -8.38
N VAL A 33 -2.46 2.04 -9.27
CA VAL A 33 -1.25 2.84 -9.43
C VAL A 33 -1.43 4.01 -10.39
N GLY A 34 -2.44 3.96 -11.27
CA GLY A 34 -2.80 5.11 -12.09
C GLY A 34 -3.33 6.26 -11.23
N SER A 35 -4.07 5.92 -10.17
CA SER A 35 -4.62 6.91 -9.24
C SER A 35 -3.79 7.13 -7.97
N GLY A 36 -2.71 6.37 -7.76
CA GLY A 36 -1.94 6.37 -6.52
C GLY A 36 -2.79 6.03 -5.28
N THR A 37 -3.69 5.05 -5.37
CA THR A 37 -4.55 4.65 -4.24
C THR A 37 -4.42 3.17 -3.91
N VAL A 38 -4.74 2.83 -2.67
CA VAL A 38 -4.89 1.45 -2.19
C VAL A 38 -6.31 1.19 -1.70
N THR A 39 -6.86 0.04 -2.03
CA THR A 39 -8.18 -0.40 -1.58
C THR A 39 -8.04 -1.31 -0.37
N VAL A 40 -8.48 -0.83 0.80
CA VAL A 40 -8.61 -1.70 1.98
C VAL A 40 -9.96 -2.41 1.88
N ARG A 41 -9.94 -3.72 1.66
CA ARG A 41 -11.16 -4.53 1.41
C ARG A 41 -12.04 -4.69 2.65
N SER A 42 -11.42 -4.91 3.81
CA SER A 42 -12.12 -5.16 5.07
C SER A 42 -11.68 -4.17 6.15
N GLY A 43 -12.24 -2.96 6.10
CA GLY A 43 -12.03 -1.95 7.13
C GLY A 43 -12.87 -2.17 8.40
N LYS A 44 -12.90 -1.18 9.28
CA LYS A 44 -13.79 -1.18 10.46
C LYS A 44 -15.25 -1.35 10.00
N ALA A 45 -15.98 -2.26 10.66
CA ALA A 45 -17.35 -2.65 10.30
C ALA A 45 -17.51 -3.31 8.92
N GLY A 46 -16.44 -3.88 8.36
CA GLY A 46 -16.50 -4.66 7.12
C GLY A 46 -16.67 -3.84 5.84
N LYS A 47 -16.50 -2.51 5.91
CA LYS A 47 -16.62 -1.63 4.75
C LYS A 47 -15.27 -1.47 4.05
N ALA A 48 -15.29 -1.57 2.72
CA ALA A 48 -14.14 -1.24 1.90
C ALA A 48 -13.93 0.27 1.83
N ARG A 49 -12.67 0.71 1.71
CA ARG A 49 -12.32 2.12 1.47
C ARG A 49 -11.14 2.25 0.54
N ARG A 50 -11.11 3.31 -0.25
CA ARG A 50 -9.90 3.74 -0.98
C ARG A 50 -9.11 4.71 -0.12
N VAL A 51 -7.80 4.48 -0.05
CA VAL A 51 -6.86 5.32 0.69
C VAL A 51 -5.86 5.87 -0.32
N PRO A 52 -5.73 7.20 -0.46
CA PRO A 52 -4.67 7.78 -1.28
C PRO A 52 -3.31 7.48 -0.65
N LEU A 53 -2.35 7.10 -1.49
CA LEU A 53 -0.98 6.86 -1.06
C LEU A 53 -0.20 8.16 -1.09
N HIS A 54 0.51 8.44 0.00
CA HIS A 54 1.54 9.46 -0.02
C HIS A 54 2.65 9.06 -1.00
N SER A 55 3.27 10.03 -1.67
CA SER A 55 4.31 9.81 -2.69
C SER A 55 5.49 8.94 -2.20
N TYR A 56 5.83 9.04 -0.92
CA TYR A 56 6.85 8.19 -0.30
C TYR A 56 6.40 6.73 -0.17
N ALA A 57 5.16 6.49 0.26
CA ALA A 57 4.62 5.14 0.41
C ALA A 57 4.51 4.45 -0.94
N GLU A 58 4.00 5.17 -1.93
CA GLU A 58 3.99 4.71 -3.31
C GLU A 58 5.39 4.32 -3.78
N ARG A 59 6.40 5.19 -3.62
CA ARG A 59 7.78 4.88 -4.04
C ARG A 59 8.36 3.63 -3.35
N MET A 60 8.17 3.48 -2.04
CA MET A 60 8.67 2.30 -1.32
C MET A 60 7.95 1.02 -1.76
N LEU A 61 6.63 1.11 -1.93
CA LEU A 61 5.82 0.00 -2.41
C LEU A 61 6.32 -0.47 -3.77
N ARG A 62 6.50 0.45 -4.73
CA ARG A 62 7.03 0.17 -6.08
C ARG A 62 8.39 -0.53 -6.07
N ARG A 63 9.28 -0.05 -5.20
CA ARG A 63 10.60 -0.67 -5.01
C ARG A 63 10.49 -2.10 -4.50
N TYR A 64 9.55 -2.39 -3.59
CA TYR A 64 9.32 -3.73 -3.07
C TYR A 64 8.74 -4.68 -4.13
N VAL A 65 7.71 -4.25 -4.85
CA VAL A 65 7.01 -5.11 -5.83
C VAL A 65 7.73 -5.19 -7.18
N GLY A 66 8.87 -4.50 -7.35
CA GLY A 66 9.65 -4.52 -8.58
C GLY A 66 8.94 -3.89 -9.78
N LEU A 67 7.93 -3.06 -9.54
CA LEU A 67 7.17 -2.41 -10.61
C LEU A 67 7.98 -1.20 -11.10
N ALA A 68 8.68 -1.38 -12.23
CA ALA A 68 9.51 -0.37 -12.85
C ALA A 68 8.63 0.75 -13.45
N GLN A 69 8.88 1.98 -12.99
CA GLN A 69 8.43 3.26 -13.57
C GLN A 69 6.95 3.33 -13.96
N PHE A 70 6.08 3.61 -12.99
CA PHE A 70 4.84 4.27 -13.35
C PHE A 70 5.11 5.76 -13.48
N ARG A 71 5.11 6.21 -14.73
CA ARG A 71 4.87 7.60 -15.09
C ARG A 71 3.41 7.96 -14.84
#